data_AF-A0A562D2G9-F1
#
_entry.id   AF-A0A562D2G9-F1
#
_cell.length_a   1.000
_cell.length_b   1.000
_cell.length_c   1.000
_cell.angle_alpha   90.00
_cell.angle_beta   90.00
_cell.angle_gamma   90.00
#
_symmetry.space_group_name_H-M   'P 1'
#
loop_
_entity.id
_entity.type
_entity.pdbx_description
1 polymer ?
#
loop_
_entity_poly.entity_id
_entity_poly.type
_entity_poly.pdbx_seq_one_letter_code
_entity_poly.pdbx_strand_id
1 'polypeptide(L)'
;MKRKQGGLSLVGFLMVLAVLGFAAYVGMKLFPMYQEYYAVRSAMKGLSNEPGVADMSPQRIQELFFRRLYINYSENVKPQNVKFERANGGWVMRVTYEVRRPLIYNLDVVGNFDTRQALTRRGSGEE
;
A
#
# COMPACT_ATOMS: atom_id res chain seq x y z
N MET A 1 -44.17 -25.56 -26.00
CA MET A 1 -43.91 -24.61 -24.89
C MET A 1 -42.90 -23.57 -25.36
N LYS A 2 -43.28 -22.30 -25.53
CA LYS A 2 -42.34 -21.26 -26.02
C LYS A 2 -41.44 -20.81 -24.86
N ARG A 3 -40.13 -21.13 -24.92
CA ARG A 3 -39.12 -20.55 -24.03
C ARG A 3 -39.13 -19.04 -24.24
N LYS A 4 -39.61 -18.27 -23.25
CA LYS A 4 -39.36 -16.83 -23.19
C LYS A 4 -37.86 -16.69 -22.98
N GLN A 5 -37.15 -16.31 -24.03
CA GLN A 5 -35.73 -16.00 -23.97
C GLN A 5 -35.55 -14.84 -22.98
N GLY A 6 -35.17 -15.16 -21.75
CA GLY A 6 -34.82 -14.20 -20.71
C GLY A 6 -33.45 -13.62 -20.98
N GLY A 7 -33.31 -12.87 -22.08
CA GLY A 7 -32.14 -12.05 -22.32
C GLY A 7 -32.10 -10.88 -21.33
N LEU A 8 -30.91 -10.33 -21.10
CA LEU A 8 -30.77 -9.10 -20.33
C LEU A 8 -31.55 -8.00 -21.05
N SER A 9 -32.55 -7.42 -20.39
CA SER A 9 -33.30 -6.29 -20.95
C SER A 9 -32.36 -5.10 -21.16
N LEU A 10 -32.68 -4.17 -22.06
CA LEU A 10 -31.87 -2.96 -22.26
C LEU A 10 -31.62 -2.22 -20.94
N VAL A 11 -32.64 -2.15 -20.08
CA VAL A 11 -32.53 -1.56 -18.73
C VAL A 11 -31.60 -2.37 -17.84
N GLY A 12 -31.70 -3.71 -17.85
CA GLY A 12 -30.78 -4.58 -17.12
C GLY A 12 -29.34 -4.44 -17.59
N PHE A 13 -29.12 -4.26 -18.90
CA PHE A 13 -27.81 -4.04 -19.49
C PHE A 13 -27.20 -2.70 -19.04
N LEU A 14 -27.98 -1.63 -19.08
CA LEU A 14 -27.55 -0.32 -18.60
C LEU A 14 -27.24 -0.33 -17.09
N MET A 15 -28.02 -1.04 -16.28
CA MET A 15 -27.74 -1.20 -14.84
C MET A 15 -26.41 -1.92 -14.59
N VAL A 16 -26.14 -3.01 -15.33
CA VAL A 16 -24.85 -3.71 -15.23
C VAL A 16 -23.69 -2.80 -15.65
N LEU A 17 -23.84 -2.06 -16.75
CA LEU A 17 -22.82 -1.09 -17.18
C LEU A 17 -22.57 0.00 -16.15
N ALA A 18 -23.62 0.52 -15.50
CA ALA A 18 -23.48 1.54 -14.46
C ALA A 18 -22.68 1.00 -13.26
N VAL A 19 -22.99 -0.21 -12.79
CA VAL A 19 -22.26 -0.86 -11.69
C VAL A 19 -20.81 -1.13 -12.07
N LEU A 20 -20.56 -1.66 -13.27
CA LEU A 20 -19.20 -1.91 -13.76
C LEU A 20 -18.41 -0.63 -13.93
N GLY A 21 -19.02 0.44 -14.47
CA GLY A 21 -18.39 1.74 -14.62
C GLY A 21 -18.00 2.35 -13.27
N PHE A 22 -18.90 2.27 -12.28
CA PHE A 22 -18.59 2.70 -10.91
C PHE A 22 -17.47 1.86 -10.27
N ALA A 23 -17.53 0.54 -10.40
CA ALA A 23 -16.48 -0.35 -9.88
C ALA A 23 -15.13 -0.09 -10.53
N ALA A 24 -15.08 0.10 -11.85
CA ALA A 24 -13.88 0.47 -12.58
C ALA A 24 -13.34 1.83 -12.12
N TYR A 25 -14.21 2.82 -11.91
CA TYR A 25 -13.84 4.14 -11.40
C TYR A 25 -13.18 4.07 -10.02
N VAL A 26 -13.80 3.35 -9.07
CA VAL A 26 -13.23 3.13 -7.74
C VAL A 26 -11.91 2.36 -7.85
N GLY A 27 -11.86 1.32 -8.69
CA GLY A 27 -10.65 0.53 -8.95
C GLY A 27 -9.48 1.38 -9.43
N MET A 28 -9.70 2.32 -10.35
CA MET A 28 -8.68 3.25 -10.83
C MET A 28 -8.14 4.16 -9.72
N LYS A 29 -8.93 4.50 -8.71
CA LYS A 29 -8.50 5.30 -7.56
C LYS A 29 -7.74 4.47 -6.52
N LEU A 30 -8.17 3.23 -6.29
CA LEU A 30 -7.52 2.30 -5.37
C LEU A 30 -6.17 1.82 -5.88
N PHE A 31 -6.04 1.62 -7.20
CA PHE A 31 -4.82 1.11 -7.82
C PHE A 31 -3.54 1.87 -7.42
N PRO A 32 -3.44 3.20 -7.57
CA PRO A 32 -2.25 3.95 -7.15
C PRO A 32 -2.00 3.89 -5.63
N MET A 33 -3.05 3.75 -4.81
CA MET A 33 -2.89 3.60 -3.36
C MET A 33 -2.19 2.28 -3.00
N TYR A 34 -2.57 1.19 -3.67
CA TYR A 34 -1.91 -0.11 -3.48
C TYR A 34 -0.52 -0.14 -4.09
N GLN A 35 -0.28 0.53 -5.23
CA GLN A 35 1.08 0.66 -5.77
C GLN A 35 2.03 1.34 -4.78
N GLU A 36 1.58 2.42 -4.12
CA GLU A 36 2.35 3.08 -3.08
C GLU A 36 2.62 2.16 -1.88
N TYR A 37 1.64 1.37 -1.45
CA TYR A 37 1.84 0.36 -0.41
C TYR A 37 2.89 -0.70 -0.79
N TYR A 38 2.85 -1.18 -2.04
CA TYR A 38 3.86 -2.11 -2.54
C TYR A 38 5.25 -1.49 -2.60
N ALA A 39 5.35 -0.22 -3.00
CA ALA A 39 6.60 0.54 -2.99
C ALA A 39 7.19 0.64 -1.57
N VAL A 40 6.36 0.96 -0.58
CA VAL A 40 6.76 1.00 0.84
C VAL A 40 7.27 -0.36 1.31
N ARG A 41 6.50 -1.43 1.06
CA ARG A 41 6.87 -2.79 1.44
C ARG A 41 8.18 -3.22 0.76
N SER A 42 8.33 -2.90 -0.51
CA SER A 42 9.56 -3.20 -1.28
C SER A 42 10.77 -2.45 -0.73
N ALA A 43 10.63 -1.16 -0.40
CA ALA A 43 11.69 -0.37 0.20
C ALA A 43 12.12 -0.92 1.58
N MET A 44 11.16 -1.35 2.40
CA MET A 44 11.42 -1.99 3.70
C MET A 44 12.13 -3.34 3.53
N LYS A 45 11.68 -4.18 2.58
CA LYS A 45 12.35 -5.45 2.26
C LYS A 45 13.76 -5.24 1.68
N GLY A 46 13.95 -4.20 0.89
CA GLY A 46 15.27 -3.79 0.41
C GLY A 46 16.20 -3.37 1.55
N LEU A 47 15.66 -2.72 2.59
CA LEU A 47 16.40 -2.38 3.81
C LEU A 47 16.77 -3.60 4.64
N SER A 48 15.86 -4.57 4.81
CA SER A 48 16.19 -5.78 5.58
C SER A 48 17.31 -6.61 4.97
N ASN A 49 17.55 -6.45 3.66
CA ASN A 49 18.63 -7.10 2.93
C ASN A 49 19.93 -6.26 2.89
N GLU A 50 19.93 -5.03 3.41
CA GLU A 50 21.12 -4.18 3.46
C GLU A 50 22.12 -4.74 4.49
N PRO A 51 23.39 -5.00 4.10
CA PRO A 51 24.40 -5.48 5.03
C PRO A 51 24.60 -4.53 6.21
N GLY A 52 24.58 -5.06 7.42
CA GLY A 52 24.78 -4.28 8.64
C GLY A 52 23.59 -3.39 9.05
N VAL A 53 22.42 -3.50 8.41
CA VAL A 53 21.22 -2.70 8.77
C VAL A 53 20.83 -2.82 10.24
N ALA A 54 21.06 -3.98 10.85
CA ALA A 54 20.77 -4.24 12.26
C ALA A 54 21.63 -3.40 13.22
N ASP A 55 22.83 -3.01 12.78
CA ASP A 55 23.81 -2.25 13.57
C ASP A 55 23.71 -0.72 13.28
N MET A 56 22.88 -0.30 12.32
CA MET A 56 22.67 1.11 11.98
C MET A 56 21.79 1.85 13.00
N SER A 57 21.97 3.18 13.07
CA SER A 57 21.07 4.04 13.85
C SER A 57 19.70 4.16 13.16
N PRO A 58 18.60 4.32 13.91
CA PRO A 58 17.25 4.51 13.35
C PRO A 58 17.17 5.66 12.35
N GLN A 59 17.89 6.76 12.62
CA GLN A 59 17.95 7.93 11.74
C GLN A 59 18.56 7.57 10.38
N ARG A 60 19.64 6.77 10.38
CA ARG A 60 20.27 6.31 9.15
C ARG A 60 19.38 5.34 8.37
N ILE A 61 18.72 4.41 9.07
CA ILE A 61 17.76 3.48 8.45
C ILE A 61 16.61 4.26 7.81
N GLN A 62 16.10 5.29 8.48
CA GLN A 62 15.04 6.17 7.98
C GLN A 62 15.49 6.95 6.74
N GLU A 63 16.69 7.52 6.73
CA GLU A 63 17.25 8.21 5.56
C GLU A 63 17.34 7.26 4.35
N LEU A 64 17.87 6.05 4.55
CA LEU A 64 17.96 5.02 3.52
C LEU A 64 16.59 4.57 3.01
N PHE A 65 15.60 4.47 3.91
CA PHE A 65 14.20 4.20 3.55
C PHE A 65 13.65 5.26 2.62
N PHE A 66 13.72 6.54 3.00
CA PHE A 66 13.18 7.63 2.19
C PHE A 66 13.91 7.79 0.87
N ARG A 67 15.23 7.55 0.83
CA ARG A 67 15.99 7.54 -0.43
C ARG A 67 15.48 6.47 -1.40
N ARG A 68 15.15 5.26 -0.90
CA ARG A 68 14.54 4.20 -1.72
C ARG A 68 13.10 4.52 -2.09
N LEU A 69 12.36 5.12 -1.18
CA LEU A 69 10.95 5.43 -1.37
C LEU A 69 10.74 6.55 -2.40
N TYR A 70 11.64 7.55 -2.43
CA TYR A 70 11.64 8.62 -3.43
C TYR A 70 11.74 8.09 -4.87
N ILE A 71 12.52 7.02 -5.06
CA ILE A 71 12.65 6.34 -6.37
C ILE A 71 11.31 5.69 -6.79
N ASN A 72 10.46 5.31 -5.84
CA ASN A 72 9.20 4.62 -6.09
C ASN A 72 7.96 5.55 -6.06
N TYR A 73 8.14 6.88 -6.11
CA TYR A 73 7.06 7.89 -6.22
C TYR A 73 5.97 7.81 -5.12
N SER A 74 6.34 7.54 -3.87
CA SER A 74 5.39 7.65 -2.74
C SER A 74 5.39 9.07 -2.19
N GLU A 75 4.23 9.71 -2.22
CA GLU A 75 4.03 11.10 -1.79
C GLU A 75 3.34 11.20 -0.43
N ASN A 76 2.66 10.15 0.04
CA ASN A 76 1.83 10.22 1.25
C ASN A 76 2.58 9.82 2.53
N VAL A 77 3.70 9.11 2.41
CA VAL A 77 4.50 8.66 3.55
C VAL A 77 5.43 9.77 4.02
N LYS A 78 5.27 10.20 5.26
CA LYS A 78 6.11 11.22 5.91
C LYS A 78 7.03 10.59 6.96
N PRO A 79 8.13 11.27 7.36
CA PRO A 79 9.01 10.77 8.42
C PRO A 79 8.29 10.43 9.73
N GLN A 80 7.21 11.14 10.04
CA GLN A 80 6.38 10.94 11.23
C GLN A 80 5.60 9.61 11.22
N ASN A 81 5.37 9.03 10.04
CA ASN A 81 4.68 7.75 9.87
C ASN A 81 5.59 6.54 10.16
N VAL A 82 6.89 6.77 10.32
CA VAL A 82 7.88 5.71 10.55
C VAL A 82 8.20 5.62 12.03
N LYS A 83 8.09 4.42 12.59
CA LYS A 83 8.45 4.10 13.96
C LYS A 83 9.46 2.95 13.98
N PHE A 84 10.37 3.00 14.94
CA PHE A 84 11.37 1.95 15.17
C PHE A 84 11.20 1.39 16.57
N GLU A 85 11.09 0.07 16.66
CA GLU A 85 10.99 -0.68 17.90
C GLU A 85 12.25 -1.57 18.04
N ARG A 86 12.76 -1.73 19.26
CA ARG A 86 13.92 -2.61 19.52
C ARG A 86 13.48 -4.07 19.40
N ALA A 87 14.29 -4.88 18.72
CA ALA A 87 14.09 -6.32 18.60
C ALA A 87 15.40 -7.07 18.87
N ASN A 88 15.31 -8.37 19.15
CA ASN A 88 16.45 -9.22 19.47
C ASN A 88 17.45 -9.25 18.29
N GLY A 89 18.54 -8.50 18.40
CA GLY A 89 19.57 -8.43 17.37
C GLY A 89 19.27 -7.48 16.21
N GLY A 90 18.51 -6.40 16.44
CA GLY A 90 18.31 -5.33 15.47
C GLY A 90 17.13 -4.41 15.78
N TRP A 91 16.40 -4.04 14.75
CA TRP A 91 15.24 -3.13 14.83
C TRP A 91 14.01 -3.75 14.13
N VAL A 92 12.82 -3.34 14.55
CA VAL A 92 11.59 -3.53 13.77
C VAL A 92 11.15 -2.16 13.30
N MET A 93 11.09 -1.99 11.97
CA MET A 93 10.56 -0.79 11.35
C MET A 93 9.07 -0.97 11.09
N ARG A 94 8.26 -0.03 11.58
CA ARG A 94 6.82 0.04 11.33
C ARG A 94 6.50 1.32 10.57
N VAL A 95 5.71 1.20 9.51
CA VAL A 95 5.25 2.34 8.71
C VAL A 95 3.73 2.33 8.69
N THR A 96 3.13 3.39 9.23
CA THR A 96 1.67 3.53 9.33
C THR A 96 1.23 4.87 8.77
N TYR A 97 0.41 4.85 7.72
CA TYR A 97 -0.03 6.05 7.00
C TYR A 97 -1.42 5.88 6.38
N GLU A 98 -2.08 7.01 6.15
CA GLU A 98 -3.38 7.10 5.48
C GLU A 98 -3.18 7.72 4.09
N VAL A 99 -3.80 7.13 3.07
CA VAL A 99 -3.92 7.74 1.76
C VAL A 99 -5.38 8.09 1.52
N ARG A 100 -5.66 9.37 1.30
CA ARG A 100 -6.99 9.90 1.01
C ARG A 100 -7.06 10.40 -0.42
N ARG A 101 -8.04 9.93 -1.18
CA ARG A 101 -8.28 10.39 -2.55
C ARG A 101 -9.76 10.78 -2.72
N PRO A 102 -10.06 11.91 -3.38
CA PRO A 102 -11.43 12.28 -3.68
C PRO A 102 -12.04 11.28 -4.68
N LEU A 103 -13.26 10.82 -4.36
CA LEU A 103 -14.11 9.98 -5.21
C LEU A 103 -15.10 10.87 -5.96
N ILE A 104 -16.24 11.23 -5.36
CA ILE A 104 -17.33 11.97 -6.03
C ILE A 104 -17.93 12.94 -5.02
N TYR A 105 -18.07 14.21 -5.40
CA TYR A 105 -18.58 15.29 -4.54
C TYR A 105 -17.81 15.35 -3.21
N ASN A 106 -18.50 15.11 -2.10
CA ASN A 106 -18.00 15.13 -0.73
C ASN A 106 -17.60 13.74 -0.22
N LEU A 107 -17.45 12.76 -1.11
CA LEU A 107 -16.98 11.41 -0.77
C LEU A 107 -15.50 11.24 -1.09
N ASP A 108 -14.78 10.69 -0.12
CA ASP A 108 -13.38 10.30 -0.24
C ASP A 108 -13.24 8.78 -0.13
N VAL A 109 -12.25 8.22 -0.81
CA VAL A 109 -11.72 6.90 -0.49
C VAL A 109 -10.52 7.06 0.43
N VAL A 110 -10.49 6.25 1.49
CA VAL A 110 -9.44 6.27 2.51
C VAL A 110 -8.83 4.88 2.64
N GLY A 111 -7.51 4.80 2.46
CA GLY A 111 -6.73 3.58 2.66
C GLY A 111 -5.85 3.74 3.88
N ASN A 112 -6.02 2.86 4.86
CA ASN A 112 -5.17 2.77 6.04
C ASN A 112 -4.15 1.65 5.84
N PHE A 113 -2.88 2.02 5.81
CA PHE A 113 -1.80 1.07 5.58
C PHE A 113 -0.93 0.97 6.84
N ASP A 114 -0.71 -0.26 7.30
CA ASP A 114 0.19 -0.58 8.41
C ASP A 114 1.05 -1.77 7.98
N THR A 115 2.36 -1.57 7.96
CA THR A 115 3.32 -2.62 7.60
C THR A 115 4.52 -2.58 8.52
N ARG A 116 5.08 -3.76 8.79
CA ARG A 116 6.22 -3.95 9.68
C ARG A 116 7.24 -4.84 9.02
N GLN A 117 8.51 -4.53 9.24
CA GLN A 117 9.63 -5.32 8.74
C GLN A 117 10.71 -5.41 9.82
N ALA A 118 11.12 -6.64 10.12
CA ALA A 118 12.29 -6.87 10.95
C ALA A 118 13.57 -6.56 10.16
N LEU A 119 14.45 -5.78 10.79
CA LEU A 119 15.78 -5.37 10.33
C LEU A 119 16.81 -6.01 11.27
N THR A 120 16.88 -7.34 11.25
CA THR A 120 17.75 -8.14 12.11
C THR A 120 18.87 -8.81 11.33
N ARG A 121 19.95 -9.19 12.03
CA ARG A 121 21.12 -9.86 11.44
C ARG A 121 20.78 -11.21 10.78
N ARG A 122 19.72 -11.90 11.23
CA ARG A 122 19.04 -12.94 10.47
C ARG A 122 18.08 -12.24 9.52
N GLY A 123 18.38 -12.26 8.22
CA GLY A 123 17.47 -11.78 7.18
C GLY A 123 16.07 -12.36 7.38
N SER A 124 15.05 -11.58 7.01
CA SER A 124 13.64 -11.85 7.26
C SER A 124 13.23 -13.27 6.82
N GLY A 125 13.18 -14.20 7.77
CA GLY A 125 12.28 -15.34 7.68
C GLY A 125 10.87 -14.79 7.82
N GLU A 126 10.09 -14.92 6.76
CA GLU A 126 8.65 -14.65 6.77
C GLU A 126 8.00 -15.64 7.77
N GLU A 127 7.34 -15.13 8.80
CA GLU A 127 6.19 -15.77 9.44
C GLU A 127 4.93 -15.02 9.01
#